data_AF-A0A2W4RZ34-F1
#
_entry.id   AF-A0A2W4RZ34-F1
#
_cell.length_a   1.000
_cell.length_b   1.000
_cell.length_c   1.000
_cell.angle_alpha   90.00
_cell.angle_beta   90.00
_cell.angle_gamma   90.00
#
_symmetry.space_group_name_H-M   'P 1'
#
loop_
_entity.id
_entity.type
_entity.pdbx_description
1 polymer ?
#
loop_
_entity_poly.entity_id
_entity_poly.type
_entity_poly.pdbx_seq_one_letter_code
_entity_poly.pdbx_strand_id
1 'polypeptide(L)'
;MLGWLRRWRRRDDAGRKRLLIALARAEEALIETHVENVLDVFEAVGDQIPLDRLLDIYLDAMEPREPRATIIARRVLARLESGDDAPGTRPGRPSRRREGKSV
;
A
#
# COMPACT_ATOMS: atom_id res chain seq x y z
N MET A 1 26.23 -39.08 25.67
CA MET A 1 26.83 -38.80 24.34
C MET A 1 25.72 -38.37 23.39
N LEU A 2 25.94 -37.45 22.42
CA LEU A 2 24.97 -36.77 21.51
C LEU A 2 24.63 -35.29 21.82
N GLY A 3 25.37 -34.63 22.72
CA GLY A 3 25.21 -33.18 22.97
C GLY A 3 25.57 -32.28 21.78
N TRP A 4 26.34 -32.80 20.82
CA TRP A 4 26.73 -32.06 19.61
C TRP A 4 25.58 -31.97 18.59
N LEU A 5 24.74 -33.01 18.44
CA LEU A 5 23.55 -32.97 17.57
C LEU A 5 22.51 -31.96 18.08
N ARG A 6 22.25 -31.92 19.39
CA ARG A 6 21.35 -30.93 20.00
C ARG A 6 21.81 -29.49 19.75
N ARG A 7 23.12 -29.23 19.75
CA ARG A 7 23.68 -27.90 19.45
C ARG A 7 23.58 -27.55 17.97
N TRP A 8 23.77 -28.51 17.07
CA TRP A 8 23.58 -28.31 15.63
C TRP A 8 22.13 -28.00 15.27
N ARG A 9 21.17 -28.80 15.74
CA ARG A 9 19.74 -28.58 15.50
C ARG A 9 19.26 -27.21 16.00
N ARG A 10 19.69 -26.79 17.20
CA ARG A 10 19.35 -25.45 17.72
C ARG A 10 19.91 -24.29 16.89
N ARG A 11 21.09 -24.46 16.26
CA ARG A 11 21.66 -23.43 15.37
C ARG A 11 20.90 -23.36 14.05
N ASP A 12 20.50 -24.51 13.53
CA ASP A 12 19.63 -24.61 12.35
C ASP A 12 18.27 -23.93 12.59
N ASP A 13 17.64 -24.21 13.74
CA ASP A 13 16.39 -23.58 14.15
C ASP A 13 16.52 -22.05 14.30
N ALA A 14 17.63 -21.57 14.88
CA ALA A 14 17.88 -20.13 15.03
C ALA A 14 18.15 -19.43 13.69
N GLY A 15 18.88 -20.08 12.77
CA GLY A 15 19.08 -19.59 11.41
C GLY A 15 17.77 -19.50 10.63
N ARG A 16 16.98 -20.57 10.65
CA ARG A 16 15.66 -20.62 10.05
C ARG A 16 14.73 -19.55 10.60
N LYS A 17 14.69 -19.36 11.93
CA LYS A 17 13.87 -18.29 12.55
C LYS A 17 14.28 -16.91 12.06
N ARG A 18 15.57 -16.60 11.97
CA ARG A 18 16.06 -15.31 11.46
C ARG A 18 15.70 -15.08 10.00
N LEU A 19 15.82 -16.11 9.16
CA LEU A 19 15.42 -16.05 7.75
C LEU A 19 13.91 -15.77 7.62
N LEU A 20 13.07 -16.49 8.37
CA LEU A 20 11.62 -16.27 8.35
C LEU A 20 11.24 -14.85 8.81
N ILE A 21 11.94 -14.31 9.82
CA ILE A 21 11.74 -12.91 10.25
C ILE A 21 12.15 -11.94 9.14
N ALA A 22 13.30 -12.16 8.49
CA ALA A 22 13.76 -11.31 7.40
C ALA A 22 12.78 -11.35 6.22
N LEU A 23 12.26 -12.53 5.87
CA LEU A 23 11.25 -12.69 4.84
C LEU A 23 9.96 -11.95 5.21
N ALA A 24 9.45 -12.12 6.43
CA ALA A 24 8.25 -11.41 6.89
C ALA A 24 8.42 -9.88 6.83
N ARG A 25 9.59 -9.36 7.23
CA ARG A 25 9.89 -7.93 7.13
C ARG A 25 9.94 -7.44 5.68
N ALA A 26 10.50 -8.25 4.78
CA ALA A 26 10.54 -7.92 3.36
C ALA A 26 9.13 -7.90 2.75
N GLU A 27 8.29 -8.88 3.10
CA GLU A 27 6.89 -8.92 2.65
C GLU A 27 6.10 -7.69 3.12
N GLU A 28 6.25 -7.30 4.39
CA GLU A 28 5.61 -6.08 4.90
C GLU A 28 6.13 -4.83 4.18
N ALA A 29 7.44 -4.69 3.97
CA ALA A 29 7.99 -3.54 3.26
C ALA A 29 7.50 -3.43 1.81
N LEU A 30 7.36 -4.56 1.11
CA LEU A 30 6.80 -4.60 -0.23
C LEU A 30 5.33 -4.15 -0.25
N ILE A 31 4.53 -4.67 0.68
CA ILE A 31 3.13 -4.27 0.81
C ILE A 31 3.03 -2.77 1.09
N GLU A 32 3.80 -2.25 2.04
CA GLU A 32 3.80 -0.82 2.38
C GLU A 32 4.17 0.05 1.17
N THR A 33 5.21 -0.33 0.43
CA THR A 33 5.62 0.39 -0.78
C THR A 33 4.50 0.44 -1.82
N HIS A 34 3.78 -0.66 -2.03
CA HIS A 34 2.64 -0.66 -2.95
C HIS A 34 1.50 0.24 -2.48
N VAL A 35 1.20 0.23 -1.17
CA VAL A 35 0.13 1.08 -0.62
C VAL A 35 0.49 2.56 -0.75
N GLU A 36 1.73 2.95 -0.42
CA GLU A 36 2.23 4.32 -0.61
C GLU A 36 2.10 4.75 -2.08
N ASN A 37 2.59 3.94 -3.01
CA ASN A 37 2.49 4.24 -4.45
C ASN A 37 1.04 4.42 -4.92
N VAL A 38 0.09 3.60 -4.44
CA VAL A 38 -1.33 3.73 -4.81
C VAL A 38 -1.90 5.06 -4.30
N LEU A 39 -1.57 5.43 -3.05
CA LEU A 39 -2.03 6.68 -2.45
C LEU A 39 -1.45 7.90 -3.18
N ASP A 40 -0.17 7.86 -3.53
CA ASP A 40 0.49 8.92 -4.33
C ASP A 40 -0.18 9.08 -5.70
N VAL A 41 -0.49 7.97 -6.37
CA VAL A 41 -1.21 7.99 -7.65
C VAL A 41 -2.62 8.55 -7.46
N PHE A 42 -3.34 8.11 -6.41
CA PHE A 42 -4.69 8.59 -6.09
C PHE A 42 -4.70 10.11 -5.83
N GLU A 43 -3.72 10.63 -5.09
CA GLU A 43 -3.55 12.07 -4.88
C GLU A 43 -3.26 12.80 -6.21
N ALA A 44 -2.38 12.24 -7.05
CA ALA A 44 -2.00 12.84 -8.32
C ALA A 44 -3.13 12.91 -9.35
N VAL A 45 -4.01 11.89 -9.41
CA VAL A 45 -5.17 11.89 -10.32
C VAL A 45 -6.37 12.68 -9.77
N GLY A 46 -6.52 12.79 -8.45
CA GLY A 46 -7.68 13.44 -7.82
C GLY A 46 -9.01 12.82 -8.27
N ASP A 47 -10.05 13.64 -8.43
CA ASP A 47 -11.42 13.18 -8.74
C ASP A 47 -11.63 12.67 -10.19
N GLN A 48 -10.56 12.45 -10.96
CA GLN A 48 -10.66 12.04 -12.36
C GLN A 48 -10.98 10.56 -12.53
N ILE A 49 -10.58 9.72 -11.57
CA ILE A 49 -10.75 8.26 -11.63
C ILE A 49 -11.24 7.78 -10.25
N PRO A 50 -12.38 7.06 -10.18
CA PRO A 50 -12.83 6.41 -8.96
C PRO A 50 -11.78 5.47 -8.36
N LEU A 51 -11.71 5.38 -7.03
CA LEU A 51 -10.69 4.61 -6.31
C LEU A 51 -10.66 3.12 -6.71
N ASP A 52 -11.84 2.50 -6.83
CA ASP A 52 -12.01 1.11 -7.28
C ASP A 52 -11.36 0.90 -8.64
N ARG A 53 -11.64 1.77 -9.61
CA ARG A 53 -11.04 1.71 -10.93
C ARG A 53 -9.53 1.96 -10.92
N LEU A 54 -9.05 2.85 -10.05
CA LEU A 54 -7.61 3.11 -9.90
C LEU A 54 -6.89 1.88 -9.34
N LEU A 55 -7.48 1.22 -8.34
CA LEU A 55 -6.95 -0.01 -7.76
C LEU A 55 -6.89 -1.12 -8.80
N ASP A 56 -7.94 -1.31 -9.61
CA ASP A 56 -7.95 -2.29 -10.69
C ASP A 56 -6.79 -2.02 -11.66
N ILE A 57 -6.66 -0.78 -12.16
CA ILE A 57 -5.57 -0.40 -13.08
C ILE A 57 -4.19 -0.64 -12.45
N TYR A 58 -4.00 -0.26 -11.19
CA TYR A 58 -2.71 -0.43 -10.51
C TYR A 58 -2.36 -1.90 -10.30
N LEU A 59 -3.31 -2.71 -9.82
CA LEU A 59 -3.10 -4.13 -9.54
C LEU A 59 -2.92 -4.94 -10.82
N ASP A 60 -3.63 -4.58 -11.89
CA ASP A 60 -3.42 -5.17 -13.21
C ASP A 60 -2.03 -4.82 -13.77
N ALA A 61 -1.56 -3.58 -13.58
CA ALA A 61 -0.25 -3.16 -14.07
C ALA A 61 0.92 -3.78 -13.29
N MET A 62 0.78 -3.93 -11.97
CA MET A 62 1.84 -4.41 -11.09
C MET A 62 1.81 -5.93 -10.87
N GLU A 63 0.69 -6.59 -11.20
CA GLU A 63 0.41 -8.02 -11.04
C GLU A 63 0.93 -8.62 -9.71
N PRO A 64 0.65 -8.02 -8.54
CA PRO A 64 1.09 -8.61 -7.28
C PRO A 64 0.35 -9.94 -7.06
N ARG A 65 1.11 -10.99 -6.72
CA ARG A 65 0.53 -12.33 -6.48
C ARG A 65 -0.41 -12.32 -5.28
N GLU A 66 -1.50 -13.08 -5.34
CA GLU A 66 -2.33 -13.33 -4.15
C GLU A 66 -1.54 -14.04 -3.04
N PRO A 67 -1.79 -13.73 -1.76
CA PRO A 67 -2.83 -12.83 -1.23
C PRO A 67 -2.43 -11.33 -1.19
N ARG A 68 -1.29 -10.95 -1.77
CA ARG A 68 -0.72 -9.60 -1.63
C ARG A 68 -1.61 -8.52 -2.24
N ALA A 69 -2.18 -8.77 -3.42
CA ALA A 69 -3.12 -7.86 -4.08
C ALA A 69 -4.28 -7.48 -3.15
N THR A 70 -4.92 -8.51 -2.57
CA THR A 70 -6.00 -8.34 -1.60
C THR A 70 -5.58 -7.51 -0.38
N ILE A 71 -4.37 -7.72 0.14
CA ILE A 71 -3.86 -6.97 1.31
C ILE A 71 -3.60 -5.51 0.95
N ILE A 72 -3.00 -5.24 -0.21
CA ILE A 72 -2.73 -3.88 -0.69
C ILE A 72 -4.05 -3.10 -0.79
N ALA A 73 -5.05 -3.63 -1.50
CA ALA A 73 -6.34 -2.98 -1.68
C ALA A 73 -7.01 -2.63 -0.34
N ARG A 74 -7.01 -3.56 0.61
CA ARG A 74 -7.58 -3.33 1.96
C ARG A 74 -6.83 -2.27 2.75
N ARG A 75 -5.49 -2.26 2.70
CA ARG A 75 -4.68 -1.25 3.40
C ARG A 75 -4.84 0.15 2.80
N VAL A 76 -4.99 0.25 1.47
CA VAL A 76 -5.33 1.51 0.80
C VAL A 76 -6.67 2.04 1.29
N LEU A 77 -7.71 1.21 1.25
CA LEU A 77 -9.05 1.58 1.74
C LEU A 77 -9.02 2.06 3.20
N ALA A 78 -8.36 1.30 4.08
CA ALA A 78 -8.24 1.66 5.49
C ALA A 78 -7.50 2.99 5.73
N ARG A 79 -6.45 3.27 4.93
CA ARG A 79 -5.70 4.54 5.02
C ARG A 79 -6.50 5.73 4.55
N LEU A 80 -7.30 5.57 3.49
CA LEU A 80 -8.16 6.64 2.99
C LEU A 80 -9.29 6.96 3.98
N GLU A 81 -9.91 5.94 4.59
CA GLU A 81 -10.89 6.15 5.67
C GLU A 81 -10.26 6.88 6.86
N SER A 82 -9.06 6.47 7.30
CA SER A 82 -8.34 7.12 8.41
C SER A 82 -7.87 8.54 8.10
N GLY A 83 -7.66 8.87 6.82
CA GLY A 83 -7.21 10.18 6.35
C GLY A 83 -8.35 11.18 6.14
N ASP A 84 -9.57 10.72 5.83
CA ASP A 84 -10.77 11.57 5.69
C ASP A 84 -11.34 12.01 7.06
N ASP A 85 -10.84 11.47 8.17
CA ASP A 85 -11.22 11.85 9.56
C ASP A 85 -10.50 13.10 10.10
N ALA A 86 -9.71 13.81 9.29
CA ALA A 86 -9.26 15.17 9.64
C ALA A 86 -10.38 16.19 9.30
N PRO A 87 -11.07 16.80 10.28
CA PRO A 87 -12.08 17.80 9.99
C PRO A 87 -11.38 19.07 9.49
N GLY A 88 -11.38 19.24 8.16
CA GLY A 88 -11.01 20.47 7.48
C GLY A 88 -9.63 20.41 6.82
N THR A 89 -9.62 20.18 5.51
CA THR A 89 -8.97 21.03 4.49
C THR A 89 -9.01 20.29 3.14
N ARG A 90 -10.14 20.35 2.43
CA ARG A 90 -10.11 20.43 0.96
C ARG A 90 -10.30 21.91 0.61
N PRO A 91 -9.25 22.67 0.25
CA PRO A 91 -9.45 24.01 -0.28
C PRO A 91 -10.15 23.85 -1.62
N GLY A 92 -11.38 24.38 -1.70
CA GLY A 92 -12.19 24.35 -2.90
C GLY A 92 -11.40 24.89 -4.10
N ARG A 93 -11.32 24.08 -5.15
CA ARG A 93 -10.84 24.49 -6.46
C ARG A 93 -11.71 25.67 -6.94
N PRO A 94 -11.17 26.87 -7.18
CA PRO A 94 -11.99 27.97 -7.67
C PRO A 94 -12.50 27.63 -9.07
N SER A 95 -13.83 27.61 -9.22
CA SER A 95 -14.46 27.50 -10.53
C SER A 95 -14.07 28.72 -11.36
N ARG A 96 -13.46 28.46 -12.53
CA ARG A 96 -13.17 29.50 -13.51
C ARG A 96 -14.51 30.04 -14.04
N ARG A 97 -14.98 31.12 -13.44
CA ARG A 97 -16.12 31.91 -13.91
C ARG A 97 -15.80 32.38 -15.33
N ARG A 98 -16.51 31.83 -16.31
CA ARG A 98 -16.52 32.36 -17.68
C ARG A 98 -17.15 33.74 -17.61
N GLU A 99 -16.34 34.79 -17.67
CA GLU A 99 -16.82 36.12 -17.99
C GLU A 99 -16.88 36.24 -19.51
N GLY A 100 -18.07 36.03 -20.05
CA GLY A 100 -18.44 36.59 -21.34
C GLY A 100 -18.55 38.11 -21.17
N LYS A 101 -17.68 38.86 -21.84
CA LYS A 101 -17.92 40.27 -22.13
C LYS A 101 -18.50 40.35 -23.54
N SER A 102 -19.81 40.60 -23.59
CA SER A 102 -20.45 41.25 -24.72
C SER A 102 -20.17 42.75 -24.62
N VAL A 103 -19.57 43.33 -25.67
CA VAL A 103 -19.90 44.67 -26.21
C VAL A 103 -19.71 44.58 -27.72
#